data_AF-A0A1F9B216-F1
#
_entry.id   AF-A0A1F9B216-F1
#
_cell.length_a   1.000
_cell.length_b   1.000
_cell.length_c   1.000
_cell.angle_alpha   90.00
_cell.angle_beta   90.00
_cell.angle_gamma   90.00
#
_symmetry.space_group_name_H-M   'P 1'
#
loop_
_entity.id
_entity.type
_entity.pdbx_description
1 polymer ?
#
loop_
_entity_poly.entity_id
_entity_poly.type
_entity_poly.pdbx_seq_one_letter_code
_entity_poly.pdbx_strand_id
1 'polypeptide(L)'
;MKKVLFLTSILILTLMLSYGVSLAGNGSPSGKHWQFNIIGHPKNVDAISGDDSNGRAIMIPLKNVSGPNQIVCEADQAIVTDDIAPTWVTSEPTGAKIYFVSGDHFEIIDRDATDSNGAKIMVPTTMVLNEATGELEPVIAVDVYIRALGKPNTCMDIDAYAYDLDQSLWFWAGSVDLNRKTGKSTFVSANDLFDVWFCQVDQITNTCSTTPVELSVFNDVFESYFWNILNNGTRLVQVRLYPKN
;
A
#
# COMPACT_ATOMS: atom_id res chain seq x y z
N MET A 1 47.95 8.88 -49.16
CA MET A 1 48.05 8.44 -47.75
C MET A 1 47.43 9.51 -46.85
N LYS A 2 46.65 9.06 -45.85
CA LYS A 2 46.02 9.79 -44.72
C LYS A 2 44.86 10.75 -45.04
N LYS A 3 43.64 10.22 -44.96
CA LYS A 3 42.41 10.98 -44.69
C LYS A 3 42.33 11.21 -43.18
N VAL A 4 42.14 12.46 -42.74
CA VAL A 4 41.89 12.82 -41.34
C VAL A 4 40.39 12.97 -41.16
N LEU A 5 39.81 12.12 -40.31
CA LEU A 5 38.43 12.21 -39.82
C LEU A 5 38.55 12.51 -38.33
N PHE A 6 37.94 13.59 -37.83
CA PHE A 6 37.72 13.75 -36.39
C PHE A 6 36.30 14.21 -36.12
N LEU A 7 35.66 13.39 -35.29
CA LEU A 7 34.28 13.41 -34.80
C LEU A 7 33.94 14.71 -34.05
N THR A 8 32.81 15.33 -34.39
CA THR A 8 32.12 16.30 -33.53
C THR A 8 31.22 15.55 -32.54
N SER A 9 31.54 15.61 -31.25
CA SER A 9 30.71 15.11 -30.16
C SER A 9 29.55 16.08 -29.90
N ILE A 10 28.31 15.62 -30.05
CA ILE A 10 27.09 16.37 -29.71
C ILE A 10 26.70 15.95 -28.29
N LEU A 11 26.86 16.86 -27.34
CA LEU A 11 26.39 16.72 -25.96
C LEU A 11 24.88 17.04 -25.95
N ILE A 12 24.04 16.02 -25.83
CA ILE A 12 22.59 16.18 -25.67
C ILE A 12 22.31 16.40 -24.18
N LEU A 13 22.03 17.64 -23.80
CA LEU A 13 21.57 18.00 -22.46
C LEU A 13 20.05 17.75 -22.38
N THR A 14 19.66 16.61 -21.81
CA THR A 14 18.26 16.28 -21.51
C THR A 14 17.76 17.18 -20.39
N LEU A 15 16.89 18.14 -20.74
CA LEU A 15 16.16 18.99 -19.82
C LEU A 15 15.07 18.15 -19.12
N MET A 16 15.34 17.68 -17.91
CA MET A 16 14.34 17.05 -17.05
C MET A 16 13.32 18.12 -16.62
N LEU A 17 12.14 18.11 -17.25
CA LEU A 17 10.99 18.90 -16.79
C LEU A 17 10.42 18.20 -15.55
N SER A 18 10.71 18.74 -14.36
CA SER A 18 10.05 18.33 -13.12
C SER A 18 8.63 18.92 -13.10
N TYR A 19 7.64 18.08 -13.41
CA TYR A 19 6.23 18.44 -13.23
C TYR A 19 5.92 18.40 -11.73
N GLY A 20 5.89 19.57 -11.08
CA GLY A 20 5.47 19.67 -9.68
C GLY A 20 4.00 19.29 -9.52
N VAL A 21 3.71 18.33 -8.64
CA VAL A 21 2.33 17.95 -8.29
C VAL A 21 1.67 19.09 -7.51
N SER A 22 0.61 19.68 -8.07
CA SER A 22 -0.17 20.71 -7.38
C SER A 22 -1.07 20.07 -6.33
N LEU A 23 -0.72 20.25 -5.05
CA LEU A 23 -1.52 19.78 -3.92
C LEU A 23 -2.69 20.75 -3.65
N ALA A 24 -3.89 20.18 -3.48
CA ALA A 24 -5.03 20.89 -2.92
C ALA A 24 -4.78 21.20 -1.43
N GLY A 25 -5.51 22.17 -0.87
CA GLY A 25 -5.30 22.61 0.51
C GLY A 25 -5.47 21.53 1.58
N ASN A 26 -6.00 20.35 1.25
CA ASN A 26 -6.13 19.17 2.12
C ASN A 26 -5.02 18.12 1.91
N GLY A 27 -3.94 18.44 1.20
CA GLY A 27 -2.80 17.55 0.98
C GLY A 27 -2.98 16.52 -0.15
N SER A 28 -4.15 16.44 -0.80
CA SER A 28 -4.31 15.55 -1.97
C SER A 28 -3.85 16.24 -3.24
N PRO A 29 -3.31 15.52 -4.24
CA PRO A 29 -3.13 16.05 -5.57
C PRO A 29 -4.45 16.56 -6.18
N SER A 30 -4.33 17.53 -7.08
CA SER A 30 -5.44 17.98 -7.92
C SER A 30 -5.50 17.13 -9.19
N GLY A 31 -6.71 16.80 -9.67
CA GLY A 31 -6.89 16.10 -10.95
C GLY A 31 -7.85 14.90 -10.90
N LYS A 32 -7.91 14.17 -12.02
CA LYS A 32 -8.71 12.95 -12.16
C LYS A 32 -8.14 11.86 -11.25
N HIS A 33 -9.01 11.23 -10.48
CA HIS A 33 -8.65 10.15 -9.57
C HIS A 33 -9.82 9.17 -9.41
N TRP A 34 -9.49 7.93 -9.04
CA TRP A 34 -10.46 7.02 -8.45
C TRP A 34 -10.53 7.26 -6.94
N GLN A 35 -11.65 6.88 -6.34
CA GLN A 35 -11.85 6.99 -4.89
C GLN A 35 -12.65 5.81 -4.39
N PHE A 36 -12.18 5.22 -3.30
CA PHE A 36 -12.95 4.34 -2.46
C PHE A 36 -12.82 4.74 -0.99
N ASN A 37 -13.68 4.17 -0.16
CA ASN A 37 -13.69 4.38 1.27
C ASN A 37 -13.43 3.06 1.99
N ILE A 38 -12.77 3.11 3.14
CA ILE A 38 -12.73 2.01 4.09
C ILE A 38 -13.70 2.40 5.22
N ILE A 39 -14.71 1.56 5.47
CA ILE A 39 -15.82 1.85 6.36
C ILE A 39 -15.78 0.88 7.54
N GLY A 40 -15.70 1.44 8.74
CA GLY A 40 -15.85 0.69 9.99
C GLY A 40 -17.29 0.22 10.19
N HIS A 41 -17.53 -1.07 9.95
CA HIS A 41 -18.81 -1.74 10.06
C HIS A 41 -19.04 -2.30 11.47
N PRO A 42 -20.19 -2.05 12.14
CA PRO A 42 -20.45 -2.54 13.49
C PRO A 42 -20.29 -4.07 13.62
N LYS A 43 -19.73 -4.52 14.76
CA LYS A 43 -19.57 -5.95 15.08
C LYS A 43 -20.94 -6.63 15.24
N ASN A 44 -21.06 -7.89 14.78
CA ASN A 44 -22.27 -8.74 14.81
C ASN A 44 -23.39 -8.37 13.82
N VAL A 45 -23.06 -7.63 12.76
CA VAL A 45 -23.88 -7.64 11.55
C VAL A 45 -23.13 -8.59 10.62
N ASP A 46 -23.58 -9.85 10.58
CA ASP A 46 -22.94 -10.89 9.76
C ASP A 46 -22.83 -10.42 8.31
N ALA A 47 -21.70 -10.78 7.69
CA ALA A 47 -21.35 -10.71 6.27
C ALA A 47 -22.31 -9.89 5.39
N ILE A 48 -21.79 -8.81 4.83
CA ILE A 48 -22.58 -7.94 3.97
C ILE A 48 -23.10 -8.78 2.80
N SER A 49 -24.41 -8.97 2.73
CA SER A 49 -25.02 -9.72 1.63
C SER A 49 -24.74 -9.01 0.30
N GLY A 50 -24.17 -9.73 -0.68
CA GLY A 50 -23.77 -9.17 -1.98
C GLY A 50 -22.46 -8.39 -1.88
N ASP A 51 -21.39 -9.11 -1.52
CA ASP A 51 -20.01 -8.63 -1.42
C ASP A 51 -19.34 -8.44 -2.79
N ASP A 52 -19.93 -9.01 -3.83
CA ASP A 52 -19.67 -8.75 -5.23
C ASP A 52 -20.12 -7.32 -5.61
N SER A 53 -19.13 -6.40 -5.77
CA SER A 53 -19.15 -5.21 -6.67
C SER A 53 -18.78 -3.82 -6.09
N ASN A 54 -18.61 -2.91 -7.07
CA ASN A 54 -18.20 -1.50 -7.19
C ASN A 54 -18.88 -0.43 -6.28
N GLY A 55 -19.21 -0.77 -5.04
CA GLY A 55 -19.79 0.12 -4.02
C GLY A 55 -18.88 1.25 -3.50
N ARG A 56 -17.68 1.42 -4.10
CA ARG A 56 -16.63 2.38 -3.70
C ARG A 56 -16.31 2.33 -2.21
N ALA A 57 -16.56 1.20 -1.55
CA ALA A 57 -16.44 1.08 -0.11
C ALA A 57 -16.12 -0.35 0.29
N ILE A 58 -14.97 -0.52 0.92
CA ILE A 58 -14.54 -1.73 1.64
C ILE A 58 -15.04 -1.63 3.07
N MET A 59 -15.51 -2.74 3.61
CA MET A 59 -16.11 -2.80 4.92
C MET A 59 -15.20 -3.63 5.81
N ILE A 60 -14.80 -3.05 6.93
CA ILE A 60 -13.93 -3.69 7.92
C ILE A 60 -14.63 -3.69 9.27
N PRO A 61 -14.24 -4.53 10.24
CA PRO A 61 -14.75 -4.42 11.60
C PRO A 61 -14.51 -3.01 12.16
N LEU A 62 -15.53 -2.40 12.77
CA LEU A 62 -15.43 -1.10 13.43
C LEU A 62 -14.45 -1.14 14.60
N LYS A 63 -14.33 -2.31 15.24
CA LYS A 63 -13.36 -2.56 16.29
C LYS A 63 -12.92 -4.02 16.29
N ASN A 64 -11.68 -4.26 15.88
CA ASN A 64 -11.01 -5.57 15.94
C ASN A 64 -9.71 -5.52 16.77
N VAL A 65 -9.39 -4.37 17.35
CA VAL A 65 -8.30 -4.23 18.33
C VAL A 65 -8.76 -4.83 19.67
N SER A 66 -8.33 -6.04 19.95
CA SER A 66 -8.58 -6.72 21.23
C SER A 66 -7.37 -7.57 21.63
N GLY A 67 -7.07 -7.63 22.93
CA GLY A 67 -5.93 -8.38 23.44
C GLY A 67 -4.59 -7.72 23.04
N PRO A 68 -3.57 -8.48 22.59
CA PRO A 68 -2.24 -7.95 22.29
C PRO A 68 -2.20 -6.95 21.13
N ASN A 69 -3.25 -6.89 20.30
CA ASN A 69 -3.35 -5.99 19.14
C ASN A 69 -4.02 -4.65 19.51
N GLN A 70 -3.83 -4.17 20.74
CA GLN A 70 -4.43 -2.92 21.18
C GLN A 70 -3.63 -1.73 20.63
N ILE A 71 -4.26 -0.95 19.76
CA ILE A 71 -3.70 0.30 19.25
C ILE A 71 -4.20 1.51 20.06
N VAL A 72 -3.37 2.53 20.17
CA VAL A 72 -3.67 3.78 20.88
C VAL A 72 -3.52 4.93 19.90
N CYS A 73 -4.55 5.78 19.82
CA CYS A 73 -4.52 6.87 18.86
C CYS A 73 -3.45 7.90 19.26
N GLU A 74 -2.54 8.19 18.34
CA GLU A 74 -1.34 8.99 18.53
C GLU A 74 -1.62 10.48 18.32
N ALA A 75 -0.70 11.37 18.70
CA ALA A 75 -0.92 12.82 18.64
C ALA A 75 -0.98 13.38 17.22
N ASP A 76 -0.24 12.79 16.28
CA ASP A 76 -0.24 13.19 14.88
C ASP A 76 -1.52 12.75 14.15
N GLN A 77 -1.82 13.33 12.99
CA GLN A 77 -3.01 12.95 12.21
C GLN A 77 -2.80 11.68 11.39
N ALA A 78 -1.56 11.47 10.96
CA ALA A 78 -1.13 10.32 10.22
C ALA A 78 0.37 10.12 10.46
N ILE A 79 0.80 8.90 10.70
CA ILE A 79 2.20 8.49 10.71
C ILE A 79 2.36 7.48 9.58
N VAL A 80 3.35 7.70 8.72
CA VAL A 80 3.70 6.77 7.64
C VAL A 80 5.08 6.23 7.97
N THR A 81 5.22 4.92 7.96
CA THR A 81 6.48 4.25 8.23
C THR A 81 6.83 3.39 7.03
N ASP A 82 7.94 3.73 6.40
CA ASP A 82 8.52 2.99 5.28
C ASP A 82 9.42 1.86 5.81
N ASP A 83 9.54 0.76 5.06
CA ASP A 83 10.50 -0.28 5.37
C ASP A 83 11.88 0.11 4.83
N ILE A 84 12.88 0.19 5.71
CA ILE A 84 14.24 0.61 5.32
C ILE A 84 15.21 -0.58 5.15
N ALA A 85 14.72 -1.78 5.41
CA ALA A 85 15.43 -3.05 5.33
C ALA A 85 14.43 -4.22 5.46
N PRO A 86 14.78 -5.42 4.97
CA PRO A 86 13.88 -6.57 5.04
C PRO A 86 13.47 -6.87 6.47
N THR A 87 12.17 -6.83 6.70
CA THR A 87 11.53 -7.12 7.98
C THR A 87 10.45 -8.15 7.74
N TRP A 88 10.42 -9.21 8.55
CA TRP A 88 9.47 -10.29 8.36
C TRP A 88 8.91 -10.81 9.68
N VAL A 89 7.75 -11.45 9.58
CA VAL A 89 7.12 -12.20 10.66
C VAL A 89 6.89 -13.65 10.25
N THR A 90 6.88 -14.55 11.23
CA THR A 90 6.68 -16.01 11.04
C THR A 90 5.26 -16.47 11.33
N SER A 91 4.39 -15.55 11.72
CA SER A 91 2.98 -15.81 11.96
C SER A 91 2.16 -14.80 11.18
N GLU A 92 1.07 -15.27 10.60
CA GLU A 92 0.17 -14.42 9.83
C GLU A 92 -0.33 -13.22 10.68
N PRO A 93 -0.25 -11.98 10.15
CA PRO A 93 -0.81 -10.80 10.80
C PRO A 93 -2.29 -10.98 11.14
N THR A 94 -2.67 -10.55 12.34
CA THR A 94 -4.03 -10.71 12.86
C THR A 94 -4.80 -9.39 12.73
N GLY A 95 -5.83 -9.39 11.90
CA GLY A 95 -6.63 -8.20 11.59
C GLY A 95 -7.55 -8.43 10.41
N ALA A 96 -8.26 -7.38 10.00
CA ALA A 96 -9.03 -7.43 8.76
C ALA A 96 -8.09 -7.25 7.57
N LYS A 97 -8.30 -8.00 6.49
CA LYS A 97 -7.40 -7.98 5.34
C LYS A 97 -8.05 -7.33 4.13
N ILE A 98 -7.30 -6.49 3.44
CA ILE A 98 -7.63 -6.00 2.09
C ILE A 98 -6.51 -6.44 1.16
N TYR A 99 -6.78 -7.45 0.32
CA TYR A 99 -5.85 -7.93 -0.68
C TYR A 99 -5.81 -6.97 -1.87
N PHE A 100 -4.61 -6.77 -2.43
CA PHE A 100 -4.46 -6.08 -3.70
C PHE A 100 -3.93 -7.06 -4.73
N VAL A 101 -4.55 -7.06 -5.90
CA VAL A 101 -4.14 -7.85 -7.05
C VAL A 101 -3.83 -6.93 -8.22
N SER A 102 -2.87 -7.33 -9.04
CA SER A 102 -2.51 -6.60 -10.25
C SER A 102 -3.57 -6.76 -11.33
N GLY A 103 -3.74 -5.72 -12.15
CA GLY A 103 -4.68 -5.70 -13.27
C GLY A 103 -4.48 -4.48 -14.16
N ASP A 104 -5.39 -4.28 -15.11
CA ASP A 104 -5.34 -3.16 -16.07
C ASP A 104 -6.25 -1.98 -15.68
N HIS A 105 -7.05 -2.14 -14.62
CA HIS A 105 -7.96 -1.11 -14.12
C HIS A 105 -8.16 -1.21 -12.60
N PHE A 106 -8.87 -0.23 -12.04
CA PHE A 106 -9.28 -0.26 -10.65
C PHE A 106 -10.67 -0.90 -10.50
N GLU A 107 -10.75 -1.93 -9.66
CA GLU A 107 -12.00 -2.61 -9.31
C GLU A 107 -11.98 -3.06 -7.85
N ILE A 108 -13.12 -2.95 -7.16
CA ILE A 108 -13.32 -3.65 -5.89
C ILE A 108 -13.97 -4.98 -6.24
N ILE A 109 -13.18 -6.06 -6.15
CA ILE A 109 -13.61 -7.42 -6.47
C ILE A 109 -14.46 -7.97 -5.33
N ASP A 110 -13.98 -7.77 -4.10
CA ASP A 110 -14.65 -8.17 -2.87
C ASP A 110 -14.55 -7.00 -1.90
N ARG A 111 -15.68 -6.59 -1.33
CA ARG A 111 -15.77 -5.45 -0.44
C ARG A 111 -15.85 -5.81 1.03
N ASP A 112 -15.93 -7.08 1.39
CA ASP A 112 -16.15 -7.52 2.75
C ASP A 112 -14.84 -8.00 3.39
N ALA A 113 -14.27 -7.19 4.28
CA ALA A 113 -13.15 -7.57 5.13
C ALA A 113 -13.59 -7.88 6.56
N THR A 114 -14.90 -8.07 6.79
CA THR A 114 -15.48 -8.49 8.07
C THR A 114 -15.59 -10.00 8.21
N ASP A 115 -15.51 -10.72 7.09
CA ASP A 115 -15.49 -12.18 7.01
C ASP A 115 -14.06 -12.76 7.13
N SER A 116 -13.92 -14.05 6.87
CA SER A 116 -12.65 -14.77 6.97
C SER A 116 -11.74 -14.67 5.73
N ASN A 117 -12.29 -14.38 4.55
CA ASN A 117 -11.54 -14.31 3.30
C ASN A 117 -10.96 -12.93 3.04
N GLY A 118 -11.48 -11.89 3.69
CA GLY A 118 -10.99 -10.53 3.52
C GLY A 118 -11.45 -9.91 2.20
N ALA A 119 -11.36 -8.59 2.12
CA ALA A 119 -11.73 -7.86 0.92
C ALA A 119 -10.63 -7.95 -0.15
N LYS A 120 -10.96 -7.68 -1.41
CA LYS A 120 -10.03 -7.74 -2.53
C LYS A 120 -10.24 -6.60 -3.51
N ILE A 121 -9.14 -5.96 -3.90
CA ILE A 121 -9.11 -4.84 -4.84
C ILE A 121 -8.15 -5.19 -5.98
N MET A 122 -8.59 -4.96 -7.21
CA MET A 122 -7.71 -4.88 -8.37
C MET A 122 -7.19 -3.45 -8.52
N VAL A 123 -5.89 -3.29 -8.73
CA VAL A 123 -5.27 -2.01 -9.03
C VAL A 123 -4.54 -2.06 -10.37
N PRO A 124 -4.51 -0.94 -11.12
CA PRO A 124 -3.77 -0.88 -12.37
C PRO A 124 -2.26 -0.97 -12.09
N THR A 125 -1.57 -1.85 -12.81
CA THR A 125 -0.12 -1.98 -12.78
C THR A 125 0.49 -1.72 -14.16
N THR A 126 1.79 -1.46 -14.18
CA THR A 126 2.59 -1.34 -15.41
C THR A 126 3.89 -2.09 -15.24
N MET A 127 4.46 -2.62 -16.32
CA MET A 127 5.77 -3.28 -16.27
C MET A 127 6.88 -2.22 -16.25
N VAL A 128 7.78 -2.32 -15.28
CA VAL A 128 8.97 -1.47 -15.14
C VAL A 128 10.20 -2.36 -14.96
N LEU A 129 11.34 -1.94 -15.52
CA LEU A 129 12.60 -2.64 -15.32
C LEU A 129 13.14 -2.29 -13.92
N ASN A 130 13.24 -3.29 -13.06
CA ASN A 130 13.95 -3.16 -11.80
C ASN A 130 15.46 -3.27 -12.08
N GLU A 131 16.21 -2.19 -11.84
CA GLU A 131 17.65 -2.17 -12.13
C GLU A 131 18.47 -3.05 -11.17
N ALA A 132 17.95 -3.34 -9.97
CA ALA A 132 18.62 -4.19 -8.99
C ALA A 132 18.54 -5.68 -9.36
N THR A 133 17.41 -6.12 -9.92
CA THR A 133 17.23 -7.52 -10.37
C THR A 133 17.54 -7.71 -11.85
N GLY A 134 17.40 -6.65 -12.66
CA GLY A 134 17.53 -6.71 -14.12
C GLY A 134 16.27 -7.26 -14.82
N GLU A 135 15.14 -7.35 -14.12
CA GLU A 135 13.91 -7.98 -14.59
C GLU A 135 12.76 -6.97 -14.73
N LEU A 136 11.84 -7.25 -15.66
CA LEU A 136 10.60 -6.49 -15.76
C LEU A 136 9.61 -7.01 -14.73
N GLU A 137 9.14 -6.13 -13.86
CA GLU A 137 8.16 -6.47 -12.83
C GLU A 137 6.94 -5.54 -12.90
N PRO A 138 5.75 -6.03 -12.51
CA PRO A 138 4.57 -5.19 -12.41
C PRO A 138 4.68 -4.28 -11.20
N VAL A 139 4.57 -2.96 -11.41
CA VAL A 139 4.53 -1.95 -10.35
C VAL A 139 3.21 -1.22 -10.34
N ILE A 140 2.79 -0.68 -9.19
CA ILE A 140 1.54 0.09 -9.11
C ILE A 140 1.59 1.33 -10.01
N ALA A 141 0.59 1.48 -10.88
CA ALA A 141 0.50 2.56 -11.87
C ALA A 141 -0.28 3.79 -11.36
N VAL A 142 -0.51 3.87 -10.05
CA VAL A 142 -1.22 4.96 -9.39
C VAL A 142 -0.48 5.41 -8.14
N ASP A 143 -0.59 6.70 -7.83
CA ASP A 143 -0.25 7.25 -6.52
C ASP A 143 -1.44 7.12 -5.57
N VAL A 144 -1.19 6.63 -4.37
CA VAL A 144 -2.17 6.29 -3.34
C VAL A 144 -2.11 7.32 -2.22
N TYR A 145 -3.24 8.00 -2.01
CA TYR A 145 -3.39 8.97 -0.93
C TYR A 145 -4.54 8.58 0.00
N ILE A 146 -4.29 8.64 1.30
CA ILE A 146 -5.22 8.17 2.32
C ILE A 146 -5.44 9.20 3.43
N ARG A 147 -6.64 9.22 4.02
CA ARG A 147 -6.95 10.02 5.23
C ARG A 147 -8.11 9.46 6.05
N ALA A 148 -8.08 9.69 7.35
CA ALA A 148 -9.24 9.44 8.22
C ALA A 148 -10.23 10.62 8.27
N LEU A 149 -11.53 10.31 8.24
CA LEU A 149 -12.65 11.24 8.33
C LEU A 149 -13.61 10.82 9.45
N GLY A 150 -14.62 11.66 9.72
CA GLY A 150 -15.65 11.37 10.71
C GLY A 150 -15.29 11.83 12.13
N LYS A 151 -15.67 11.01 13.13
CA LYS A 151 -15.61 11.36 14.55
C LYS A 151 -14.16 11.45 15.06
N PRO A 152 -13.77 12.53 15.74
CA PRO A 152 -12.48 12.64 16.42
C PRO A 152 -12.21 11.54 17.45
N ASN A 153 -10.93 11.34 17.77
CA ASN A 153 -10.41 10.38 18.74
C ASN A 153 -10.74 8.93 18.38
N THR A 154 -10.58 8.61 17.10
CA THR A 154 -10.61 7.25 16.54
C THR A 154 -9.35 7.06 15.72
N CYS A 155 -8.87 5.83 15.64
CA CYS A 155 -7.66 5.50 14.88
C CYS A 155 -7.81 4.19 14.12
N MET A 156 -7.01 4.04 13.06
CA MET A 156 -6.90 2.85 12.24
C MET A 156 -5.45 2.72 11.81
N ASP A 157 -4.85 1.60 12.17
CA ASP A 157 -3.48 1.27 11.81
C ASP A 157 -3.54 0.26 10.66
N ILE A 158 -2.76 0.54 9.63
CA ILE A 158 -2.72 -0.24 8.40
C ILE A 158 -1.28 -0.68 8.21
N ASP A 159 -1.04 -1.98 8.31
CA ASP A 159 0.26 -2.58 8.04
C ASP A 159 0.21 -3.35 6.73
N ALA A 160 1.15 -3.11 5.83
CA ALA A 160 1.23 -3.79 4.54
C ALA A 160 2.16 -5.00 4.63
N TYR A 161 1.70 -6.14 4.11
CA TYR A 161 2.49 -7.38 4.10
C TYR A 161 2.42 -8.07 2.73
N ALA A 162 3.57 -8.57 2.30
CA ALA A 162 3.73 -9.48 1.16
C ALA A 162 4.11 -10.88 1.66
N TYR A 163 3.39 -11.91 1.22
CA TYR A 163 3.60 -13.29 1.64
C TYR A 163 4.43 -14.04 0.61
N ASP A 164 5.55 -14.60 1.05
CA ASP A 164 6.39 -15.51 0.28
C ASP A 164 6.07 -16.96 0.68
N LEU A 165 5.57 -17.73 -0.27
CA LEU A 165 5.17 -19.12 -0.06
C LEU A 165 6.38 -20.05 0.12
N ASP A 166 7.48 -19.81 -0.60
CA ASP A 166 8.68 -20.65 -0.59
C ASP A 166 9.36 -20.62 0.78
N GLN A 167 9.37 -19.43 1.40
CA GLN A 167 9.93 -19.23 2.73
C GLN A 167 8.89 -19.35 3.86
N SER A 168 7.58 -19.31 3.53
CA SER A 168 6.49 -19.23 4.51
C SER A 168 6.64 -18.04 5.48
N LEU A 169 7.00 -16.87 4.94
CA LEU A 169 7.23 -15.64 5.69
C LEU A 169 6.35 -14.50 5.14
N TRP A 170 5.95 -13.59 6.03
CA TRP A 170 5.29 -12.36 5.66
C TRP A 170 6.29 -11.20 5.81
N PHE A 171 6.69 -10.62 4.69
CA PHE A 171 7.54 -9.44 4.63
C PHE A 171 6.70 -8.19 4.83
N TRP A 172 7.15 -7.29 5.70
CA TRP A 172 6.47 -6.03 6.00
C TRP A 172 6.95 -4.94 5.06
N ALA A 173 6.02 -4.30 4.36
CA ALA A 173 6.25 -3.27 3.36
C ALA A 173 6.08 -1.83 3.92
N GLY A 174 5.74 -1.69 5.20
CA GLY A 174 5.46 -0.39 5.80
C GLY A 174 4.08 -0.30 6.45
N SER A 175 3.80 0.86 7.05
CA SER A 175 2.54 1.13 7.75
C SER A 175 2.03 2.55 7.56
N VAL A 176 0.71 2.72 7.74
CA VAL A 176 0.05 4.02 7.89
C VAL A 176 -0.89 4.01 9.09
N ASP A 177 -0.56 4.82 10.09
CA ASP A 177 -1.34 4.97 11.31
C ASP A 177 -2.21 6.22 11.19
N LEU A 178 -3.51 6.03 10.98
CA LEU A 178 -4.46 7.11 10.73
C LEU A 178 -5.18 7.51 12.01
N ASN A 179 -4.98 8.76 12.42
CA ASN A 179 -5.45 9.28 13.70
C ASN A 179 -6.43 10.44 13.49
N ARG A 180 -7.73 10.20 13.67
CA ARG A 180 -8.75 11.22 13.43
C ARG A 180 -8.76 12.28 14.53
N LYS A 181 -8.23 13.47 14.24
CA LYS A 181 -8.24 14.64 15.15
C LYS A 181 -9.49 15.51 15.01
N THR A 182 -9.61 16.53 15.86
CA THR A 182 -10.61 17.59 15.66
C THR A 182 -10.19 18.48 14.48
N GLY A 183 -11.15 19.12 13.81
CA GLY A 183 -10.86 20.01 12.69
C GLY A 183 -10.60 19.29 11.36
N LYS A 184 -9.79 19.94 10.51
CA LYS A 184 -9.50 19.52 9.14
C LYS A 184 -8.64 18.25 9.12
N SER A 185 -9.00 17.32 8.22
CA SER A 185 -8.24 16.10 7.95
C SER A 185 -7.49 16.23 6.62
N THR A 186 -6.21 15.86 6.63
CA THR A 186 -5.31 15.92 5.48
C THR A 186 -4.98 14.54 4.95
N PHE A 187 -4.73 14.48 3.64
CA PHE A 187 -4.18 13.29 2.99
C PHE A 187 -2.69 13.14 3.27
N VAL A 188 -2.26 11.88 3.39
CA VAL A 188 -0.86 11.46 3.31
C VAL A 188 -0.67 10.52 2.14
N SER A 189 0.55 10.45 1.62
CA SER A 189 0.96 9.43 0.63
C SER A 189 1.06 8.08 1.33
N ALA A 190 0.61 7.03 0.66
CA ALA A 190 0.78 5.63 1.09
C ALA A 190 1.45 4.82 -0.03
N ASN A 191 2.25 5.49 -0.88
CA ASN A 191 2.96 4.84 -1.99
C ASN A 191 3.98 3.82 -1.50
N ASP A 192 4.70 4.16 -0.42
CA ASP A 192 5.80 3.36 0.12
C ASP A 192 5.32 1.95 0.54
N LEU A 193 4.03 1.78 0.85
CA LEU A 193 3.45 0.47 1.18
C LEU A 193 3.42 -0.53 0.00
N PHE A 194 3.69 -0.10 -1.24
CA PHE A 194 3.60 -0.93 -2.46
C PHE A 194 4.96 -1.42 -2.98
N ASP A 195 6.02 -1.13 -2.24
CA ASP A 195 7.36 -1.66 -2.44
C ASP A 195 7.78 -2.36 -1.13
N VAL A 196 8.65 -3.36 -1.22
CA VAL A 196 9.05 -4.15 -0.05
C VAL A 196 10.51 -4.60 -0.17
N TRP A 197 11.26 -4.45 0.91
CA TRP A 197 12.60 -4.99 1.02
C TRP A 197 12.58 -6.49 1.25
N PHE A 198 13.15 -7.20 0.29
CA PHE A 198 13.20 -8.65 0.23
C PHE A 198 14.62 -9.19 0.37
N CYS A 199 14.74 -10.35 1.01
CA CYS A 199 15.93 -11.18 0.98
C CYS A 199 15.54 -12.65 1.19
N GLN A 200 16.40 -13.58 0.76
CA GLN A 200 16.29 -14.97 1.19
C GLN A 200 16.74 -15.07 2.65
N VAL A 201 15.93 -15.68 3.50
CA VAL A 201 16.13 -15.77 4.95
C VAL A 201 16.69 -17.14 5.31
N ASP A 202 17.83 -17.15 5.99
CA ASP A 202 18.27 -18.34 6.71
C ASP A 202 17.43 -18.49 7.98
N GLN A 203 16.48 -19.43 7.95
CA GLN A 203 15.54 -19.64 9.06
C GLN A 203 16.19 -20.19 10.34
N ILE A 204 17.42 -20.70 10.28
CA ILE A 204 18.15 -21.16 11.46
C ILE A 204 18.71 -19.96 12.23
N THR A 205 19.30 -19.00 11.51
CA THR A 205 19.90 -17.81 12.10
C THR A 205 18.93 -16.62 12.18
N ASN A 206 17.79 -16.72 11.49
CA ASN A 206 16.80 -15.66 11.30
C ASN A 206 17.45 -14.37 10.77
N THR A 207 18.27 -14.51 9.72
CA THR A 207 18.97 -13.39 9.07
C THR A 207 18.90 -13.49 7.55
N CYS A 208 19.07 -12.35 6.86
CA CYS A 208 19.20 -12.35 5.41
C CYS A 208 20.46 -13.10 4.97
N SER A 209 20.26 -14.09 4.10
CA SER A 209 21.30 -14.89 3.45
C SER A 209 21.75 -14.30 2.10
N THR A 210 20.96 -13.39 1.53
CA THR A 210 21.28 -12.65 0.30
C THR A 210 21.36 -11.16 0.54
N THR A 211 21.93 -10.43 -0.41
CA THR A 211 21.83 -8.96 -0.44
C THR A 211 20.37 -8.56 -0.55
N PRO A 212 19.87 -7.68 0.34
CA PRO A 212 18.53 -7.14 0.24
C PRO A 212 18.30 -6.42 -1.09
N VAL A 213 17.12 -6.62 -1.66
CA VAL A 213 16.64 -5.91 -2.84
C VAL A 213 15.23 -5.38 -2.58
N GLU A 214 14.93 -4.22 -3.12
CA GLU A 214 13.58 -3.67 -3.11
C GLU A 214 12.81 -4.23 -4.31
N LEU A 215 11.65 -4.82 -4.04
CA LEU A 215 10.77 -5.42 -5.03
C LEU A 215 9.40 -4.76 -4.94
N SER A 216 8.72 -4.65 -6.07
CA SER A 216 7.29 -4.33 -6.00
C SER A 216 6.52 -5.46 -5.31
N VAL A 217 5.49 -5.12 -4.55
CA VAL A 217 4.61 -6.10 -3.88
C VAL A 217 3.84 -7.02 -4.85
N PHE A 218 3.87 -6.73 -6.15
CA PHE A 218 3.31 -7.58 -7.21
C PHE A 218 4.36 -8.44 -7.93
N ASN A 219 5.62 -8.42 -7.48
CA ASN A 219 6.65 -9.33 -7.96
C ASN A 219 6.21 -10.80 -7.75
N ASP A 220 6.62 -11.68 -8.66
CA ASP A 220 6.17 -13.07 -8.70
C ASP A 220 6.71 -13.94 -7.56
N VAL A 221 7.69 -13.44 -6.80
CA VAL A 221 8.14 -14.05 -5.55
C VAL A 221 7.04 -14.06 -4.47
N PHE A 222 6.08 -13.14 -4.54
CA PHE A 222 5.00 -13.03 -3.55
C PHE A 222 3.73 -13.73 -4.03
N GLU A 223 3.24 -14.68 -3.23
CA GLU A 223 1.96 -15.36 -3.47
C GLU A 223 0.77 -14.42 -3.24
N SER A 224 0.90 -13.50 -2.28
CA SER A 224 -0.15 -12.52 -2.02
C SER A 224 0.40 -11.27 -1.35
N TYR A 225 -0.32 -10.16 -1.52
CA TYR A 225 -0.06 -8.91 -0.81
C TYR A 225 -1.38 -8.35 -0.26
N PHE A 226 -1.34 -7.86 0.98
CA PHE A 226 -2.52 -7.32 1.64
C PHE A 226 -2.17 -6.24 2.66
N TRP A 227 -3.14 -5.36 2.87
CA TRP A 227 -3.19 -4.47 4.03
C TRP A 227 -3.88 -5.18 5.19
N ASN A 228 -3.16 -5.35 6.28
CA ASN A 228 -3.69 -5.76 7.57
C ASN A 228 -4.20 -4.54 8.33
N ILE A 229 -5.46 -4.57 8.75
CA ILE A 229 -6.13 -3.42 9.34
C ILE A 229 -6.52 -3.70 10.78
N LEU A 230 -6.01 -2.86 11.67
CA LEU A 230 -6.42 -2.74 13.06
C LEU A 230 -7.23 -1.46 13.22
N ASN A 231 -8.51 -1.59 13.56
CA ASN A 231 -9.42 -0.47 13.69
C ASN A 231 -9.86 -0.28 15.14
N ASN A 232 -9.76 0.96 15.63
CA ASN A 232 -10.24 1.38 16.93
C ASN A 232 -11.33 2.45 16.79
N GLY A 233 -12.44 2.09 16.13
CA GLY A 233 -13.64 2.92 16.05
C GLY A 233 -13.68 3.90 14.89
N THR A 234 -12.71 3.87 13.98
CA THR A 234 -12.71 4.70 12.77
C THR A 234 -13.80 4.23 11.81
N ARG A 235 -14.71 5.14 11.46
CA ARG A 235 -15.88 4.83 10.62
C ARG A 235 -15.67 5.12 9.14
N LEU A 236 -14.77 6.02 8.79
CA LEU A 236 -14.56 6.44 7.42
C LEU A 236 -13.09 6.80 7.22
N VAL A 237 -12.41 6.02 6.40
CA VAL A 237 -11.15 6.39 5.77
C VAL A 237 -11.41 6.55 4.29
N GLN A 238 -10.84 7.59 3.69
CA GLN A 238 -10.97 7.88 2.27
C GLN A 238 -9.64 7.63 1.60
N VAL A 239 -9.66 6.83 0.54
CA VAL A 239 -8.49 6.52 -0.29
C VAL A 239 -8.72 7.09 -1.69
N ARG A 240 -7.69 7.72 -2.25
CA ARG A 240 -7.68 8.26 -3.61
C ARG A 240 -6.51 7.70 -4.38
N LEU A 241 -6.78 7.32 -5.63
CA LEU A 241 -5.81 6.75 -6.55
C LEU A 241 -5.67 7.69 -7.74
N TYR A 242 -4.49 8.24 -7.95
CA TYR A 242 -4.18 9.15 -9.04
C TYR A 242 -3.31 8.40 -10.06
N PRO A 243 -3.65 8.38 -11.35
CA PRO A 243 -2.76 7.81 -12.36
C PRO A 243 -1.37 8.44 -12.26
N LYS A 244 -0.31 7.61 -12.23
CA LYS A 244 1.06 8.08 -12.41
C LYS A 244 1.20 8.62 -13.85
N ASN A 245 1.89 9.75 -13.99
CA ASN A 245 2.15 10.37 -15.31
C ASN A 245 3.46 9.88 -15.90
#